data_AF-A0A6A1V2H7-F1
#
_entry.id   AF-A0A6A1V2H7-F1
#
_cell.length_a   1.000
_cell.length_b   1.000
_cell.length_c   1.000
_cell.angle_alpha   90.00
_cell.angle_beta   90.00
_cell.angle_gamma   90.00
#
_symmetry.space_group_name_H-M   'P 1'
#
loop_
_entity.id
_entity.type
_entity.pdbx_description
1 polymer ?
#
loop_
_entity_poly.entity_id
_entity_poly.type
_entity_poly.pdbx_seq_one_letter_code
_entity_poly.pdbx_strand_id
1 'polypeptide(L)'
;MTPLQAEAAAALQAIAAAEDVGWDWVSFDSASQTLCKVIVSSNEPANWIISDAVAKIRAALQDHNDWKFQWVPRTQNRQAHLLAKLAATSSYFGYLDCTAIPDWIWQCDLIGRGPKLKSGEAGQTHLRLWSSFKTDPHLELKASKEPLGLAQQLDNSRLESVTETENGCDLFEDLKHRFLSFKKHQFEENLDHFQNLAQGQSPKAGPSETNAALEFAVNSLKVENILVIGHSCCGGIRALMSMEDEADSSSFIRSWVVVGKNARLITKSAASNLSFDQQCRHCEKESVNHSLLNLLTYPWIEEKVAKGQLSVHGGYYDFVDCTFEKWTLDFESSNCEKNSRVAVKNRLYWC
;
A
#
# COMPACT_ATOMS: atom_id res chain seq x y z
N MET A 1 4.16 -11.73 16.03
CA MET A 1 3.19 -12.43 15.17
C MET A 1 3.23 -11.74 13.83
N THR A 2 3.56 -12.46 12.75
CA THR A 2 3.59 -11.86 11.40
C THR A 2 2.17 -11.52 10.93
N PRO A 3 2.00 -10.62 9.94
CA PRO A 3 0.67 -10.33 9.39
C PRO A 3 -0.08 -11.59 8.93
N LEU A 4 0.62 -12.53 8.29
CA LEU A 4 0.04 -13.80 7.85
C LEU A 4 -0.39 -14.71 9.02
N GLN A 5 0.38 -14.73 10.11
CA GLN A 5 -0.03 -15.44 11.34
C GLN A 5 -1.25 -14.81 12.00
N ALA A 6 -1.33 -13.47 12.00
CA ALA A 6 -2.46 -12.75 12.56
C ALA A 6 -3.75 -13.03 11.79
N GLU A 7 -3.69 -13.02 10.45
CA GLU A 7 -4.81 -13.39 9.58
C GLU A 7 -5.25 -14.84 9.80
N ALA A 8 -4.31 -15.79 9.88
CA ALA A 8 -4.61 -17.19 10.13
C ALA A 8 -5.24 -17.41 11.53
N ALA A 9 -4.76 -16.69 12.55
CA ALA A 9 -5.33 -16.74 13.90
C ALA A 9 -6.74 -16.13 13.94
N ALA A 10 -6.97 -15.01 13.24
CA ALA A 10 -8.30 -14.41 13.13
C ALA A 10 -9.29 -15.33 12.42
N ALA A 11 -8.86 -16.02 11.36
CA ALA A 11 -9.68 -17.01 10.66
C ALA A 11 -10.07 -18.19 11.57
N LEU A 12 -9.15 -18.70 12.39
CA LEU A 12 -9.46 -19.74 13.38
C LEU A 12 -10.48 -19.27 14.42
N GLN A 13 -10.34 -18.04 14.91
CA GLN A 13 -11.29 -17.48 15.87
C GLN A 13 -12.69 -17.31 15.25
N ALA A 14 -12.76 -16.89 13.99
CA ALA A 14 -14.03 -16.78 13.27
C ALA A 14 -14.71 -18.15 13.13
N ILE A 15 -13.94 -19.20 12.82
CA ILE A 15 -14.45 -20.58 12.73
C ILE A 15 -14.93 -21.07 14.10
N ALA A 16 -14.12 -20.92 15.15
CA ALA A 16 -14.51 -21.32 16.50
C ALA A 16 -15.79 -20.61 16.97
N ALA A 17 -15.95 -19.32 16.64
CA ALA A 17 -17.17 -18.58 16.93
C ALA A 17 -18.38 -19.11 16.14
N ALA A 18 -18.20 -19.46 14.86
CA ALA A 18 -19.26 -20.06 14.07
C ALA A 18 -19.70 -21.44 14.60
N GLU A 19 -18.74 -22.25 15.06
CA GLU A 19 -18.99 -23.56 15.70
C GLU A 19 -19.74 -23.41 17.03
N ASP A 20 -19.30 -22.47 17.88
CA ASP A 20 -19.91 -22.19 19.19
C ASP A 20 -21.38 -21.73 19.07
N VAL A 21 -21.68 -20.92 18.04
CA VAL A 21 -23.05 -20.48 17.77
C VAL A 21 -23.87 -21.57 17.04
N GLY A 22 -23.22 -22.53 16.39
CA GLY A 22 -23.87 -23.60 15.65
C GLY A 22 -24.51 -23.12 14.34
N TRP A 23 -23.84 -22.23 13.59
CA TRP A 23 -24.37 -21.73 12.32
C TRP A 23 -24.31 -22.77 11.19
N ASP A 24 -25.47 -23.07 10.61
CA ASP A 24 -25.58 -24.03 9.50
C ASP A 24 -24.88 -23.53 8.21
N TRP A 25 -24.80 -22.21 8.00
CA TRP A 25 -24.22 -21.62 6.80
C TRP A 25 -23.42 -20.37 7.11
N VAL A 26 -22.15 -20.37 6.72
CA VAL A 26 -21.21 -19.28 7.00
C VAL A 26 -20.31 -19.00 5.80
N SER A 27 -20.13 -17.72 5.49
CA SER A 27 -19.10 -17.25 4.55
C SER A 27 -18.03 -16.50 5.32
N PHE A 28 -16.80 -16.99 5.24
CA PHE A 28 -15.61 -16.37 5.82
C PHE A 28 -14.88 -15.58 4.74
N ASP A 29 -14.85 -14.27 4.91
CA ASP A 29 -14.23 -13.35 3.96
C ASP A 29 -12.87 -12.89 4.52
N SER A 30 -11.78 -13.16 3.79
CA SER A 30 -10.43 -12.71 4.18
C SER A 30 -9.81 -11.80 3.12
N ALA A 31 -9.10 -10.77 3.57
CA ALA A 31 -8.32 -9.89 2.71
C ALA A 31 -6.97 -10.53 2.29
N SER A 32 -6.55 -11.61 2.95
CA SER A 32 -5.29 -12.29 2.69
C SER A 32 -5.42 -13.30 1.54
N GLN A 33 -5.01 -12.88 0.33
CA GLN A 33 -5.05 -13.75 -0.84
C GLN A 33 -4.21 -15.01 -0.64
N THR A 34 -3.06 -14.89 0.02
CA THR A 34 -2.16 -16.01 0.32
C THR A 34 -2.83 -17.04 1.22
N LEU A 35 -3.53 -16.60 2.28
CA LEU A 35 -4.25 -17.49 3.18
C LEU A 35 -5.40 -18.20 2.45
N CYS A 36 -6.22 -17.47 1.71
CA CYS A 36 -7.34 -18.04 0.95
C CYS A 36 -6.88 -19.07 -0.08
N LYS A 37 -5.81 -18.78 -0.83
CA LYS A 37 -5.26 -19.70 -1.83
C LYS A 37 -4.89 -21.05 -1.22
N VAL A 38 -4.17 -21.00 -0.09
CA VAL A 38 -3.76 -22.21 0.62
C VAL A 38 -4.96 -22.92 1.24
N ILE A 39 -5.95 -22.23 1.80
CA ILE A 39 -7.13 -22.90 2.38
C ILE A 39 -7.96 -23.62 1.30
N VAL A 40 -8.26 -22.92 0.20
CA VAL A 40 -9.17 -23.39 -0.86
C VAL A 40 -8.48 -24.39 -1.80
N SER A 41 -7.19 -24.23 -2.08
CA SER A 41 -6.45 -25.13 -2.98
C SER A 41 -5.85 -26.28 -2.17
N SER A 42 -6.39 -27.49 -2.33
CA SER A 42 -5.91 -28.69 -1.63
C SER A 42 -4.47 -29.08 -1.95
N ASN A 43 -3.93 -28.60 -3.08
CA ASN A 43 -2.61 -28.97 -3.59
C ASN A 43 -1.49 -27.97 -3.27
N GLU A 44 -1.80 -26.82 -2.66
CA GLU A 44 -0.76 -25.85 -2.28
C GLU A 44 -0.25 -26.11 -0.85
N PRO A 45 1.07 -26.28 -0.65
CA PRO A 45 1.65 -26.43 0.67
C PRO A 45 1.56 -25.11 1.44
N ALA A 46 1.01 -25.17 2.65
CA ALA A 46 1.02 -24.04 3.55
C ALA A 46 2.45 -23.70 4.00
N ASN A 47 2.74 -22.42 4.19
CA ASN A 47 3.95 -21.99 4.89
C ASN A 47 3.94 -22.63 6.30
N TRP A 48 5.06 -23.20 6.74
CA TRP A 48 5.21 -23.87 8.03
C TRP A 48 4.75 -23.00 9.22
N ILE A 49 4.82 -21.68 9.06
CA ILE A 49 4.41 -20.69 10.07
C ILE A 49 2.88 -20.74 10.35
N ILE A 50 2.07 -21.16 9.38
CA ILE A 50 0.60 -21.20 9.46
C ILE A 50 0.02 -22.60 9.18
N SER A 51 0.85 -23.63 9.02
CA SER A 51 0.42 -24.97 8.60
C SER A 51 -0.65 -25.56 9.52
N ASP A 52 -0.48 -25.39 10.83
CA ASP A 52 -1.40 -25.92 11.84
C ASP A 52 -2.74 -25.21 11.80
N ALA A 53 -2.73 -23.88 11.58
CA ALA A 53 -3.94 -23.10 11.45
C ALA A 53 -4.69 -23.49 10.18
N VAL A 54 -4.00 -23.59 9.04
CA VAL A 54 -4.59 -24.03 7.77
C VAL A 54 -5.18 -25.44 7.89
N ALA A 55 -4.48 -26.37 8.56
CA ALA A 55 -4.97 -27.73 8.75
C ALA A 55 -6.29 -27.77 9.53
N LYS A 56 -6.39 -27.01 10.62
CA LYS A 56 -7.62 -26.88 11.42
C LYS A 56 -8.75 -26.22 10.63
N ILE A 57 -8.45 -25.15 9.90
CA ILE A 57 -9.45 -24.47 9.06
C ILE A 57 -10.00 -25.41 7.99
N ARG A 58 -9.13 -26.16 7.30
CA ARG A 58 -9.55 -27.14 6.29
C ARG A 58 -10.40 -28.27 6.90
N ALA A 59 -10.07 -28.75 8.10
CA ALA A 59 -10.86 -29.75 8.80
C ALA A 59 -12.27 -29.23 9.12
N ALA A 60 -12.39 -28.02 9.69
CA ALA A 60 -13.69 -27.42 9.98
C ALA A 60 -14.55 -27.22 8.72
N LEU A 61 -13.94 -26.78 7.60
CA LEU A 61 -14.65 -26.64 6.32
C LEU A 61 -15.06 -27.99 5.72
N GLN A 62 -14.40 -29.09 6.06
CA GLN A 62 -14.81 -30.44 5.66
C GLN A 62 -15.98 -30.95 6.50
N ASP A 63 -15.99 -30.64 7.79
CA ASP A 63 -17.09 -31.00 8.70
C ASP A 63 -18.36 -30.20 8.42
N HIS A 64 -18.22 -28.99 7.83
CA HIS A 64 -19.32 -28.09 7.48
C HIS A 64 -19.40 -27.81 5.97
N ASN A 65 -20.10 -28.68 5.23
CA ASN A 65 -20.23 -28.60 3.75
C ASN A 65 -20.80 -27.28 3.21
N ASP A 66 -21.57 -26.55 4.02
CA ASP A 66 -22.21 -25.29 3.64
C ASP A 66 -21.38 -24.05 3.99
N TRP A 67 -20.20 -24.25 4.60
CA TRP A 67 -19.28 -23.17 4.93
C TRP A 67 -18.34 -22.87 3.77
N LYS A 68 -18.07 -21.59 3.54
CA LYS A 68 -17.22 -21.13 2.45
C LYS A 68 -16.16 -20.18 2.96
N PHE A 69 -14.95 -20.32 2.43
CA PHE A 69 -13.85 -19.39 2.68
C PHE A 69 -13.47 -18.73 1.36
N GLN A 70 -13.52 -17.41 1.30
CA GLN A 70 -13.26 -16.67 0.06
C GLN A 70 -12.36 -15.46 0.28
N TRP A 71 -11.62 -15.12 -0.78
CA TRP A 71 -10.83 -13.90 -0.82
C TRP A 71 -11.70 -12.73 -1.26
N VAL A 72 -11.65 -11.64 -0.50
CA VAL A 72 -12.29 -10.37 -0.86
C VAL A 72 -11.22 -9.28 -0.93
N PRO A 73 -11.14 -8.50 -2.03
CA PRO A 73 -10.23 -7.38 -2.12
C PRO A 73 -10.42 -6.42 -0.96
N ARG A 74 -9.32 -5.86 -0.44
CA ARG A 74 -9.36 -4.91 0.69
C ARG A 74 -10.27 -3.69 0.43
N THR A 75 -10.39 -3.28 -0.83
CA THR A 75 -11.27 -2.19 -1.27
C THR A 75 -12.77 -2.54 -1.19
N GLN A 76 -13.11 -3.82 -1.22
CA GLN A 76 -14.48 -4.36 -1.17
C GLN A 76 -14.84 -4.95 0.21
N ASN A 77 -13.88 -4.97 1.14
CA ASN A 77 -14.07 -5.43 2.51
C ASN A 77 -13.95 -4.25 3.50
N ARG A 78 -14.45 -3.07 3.11
CA ARG A 78 -14.27 -1.84 3.87
C ARG A 78 -15.08 -1.91 5.17
N GLN A 79 -16.25 -2.54 5.14
CA GLN A 79 -17.12 -2.71 6.29
C GLN A 79 -16.41 -3.49 7.40
N ALA A 80 -15.80 -4.64 7.12
CA ALA A 80 -15.11 -5.43 8.14
C ALA A 80 -13.95 -4.66 8.79
N HIS A 81 -13.20 -3.88 8.00
CA HIS A 81 -12.12 -3.05 8.54
C HIS A 81 -12.64 -1.91 9.43
N LEU A 82 -13.75 -1.28 9.05
CA LEU A 82 -14.37 -0.23 9.85
C LEU A 82 -14.98 -0.78 11.14
N LEU A 83 -15.59 -1.97 11.09
CA LEU A 83 -16.09 -2.68 12.28
C LEU A 83 -14.96 -3.07 13.24
N ALA A 84 -13.86 -3.63 12.72
CA ALA A 84 -12.69 -3.95 13.53
C ALA A 84 -12.09 -2.70 14.19
N LYS A 85 -12.03 -1.58 13.44
CA LYS A 85 -11.58 -0.29 13.98
C LYS A 85 -12.51 0.22 15.08
N LEU A 86 -13.82 0.17 14.87
CA LEU A 86 -14.84 0.59 15.85
C LEU A 86 -14.74 -0.24 17.13
N ALA A 87 -14.61 -1.55 17.01
CA ALA A 87 -14.46 -2.46 18.14
C ALA A 87 -13.18 -2.13 18.93
N ALA A 88 -12.05 -1.95 18.24
CA ALA A 88 -10.77 -1.59 18.87
C ALA A 88 -10.84 -0.24 19.60
N THR A 89 -11.42 0.79 19.00
CA THR A 89 -11.54 2.12 19.64
C THR A 89 -12.49 2.12 20.82
N SER A 90 -13.50 1.23 20.79
CA SER A 90 -14.51 1.13 21.85
C SER A 90 -14.15 0.12 22.92
N SER A 91 -12.95 -0.50 22.84
CA SER A 91 -12.53 -1.62 23.71
C SER A 91 -13.58 -2.74 23.77
N TYR A 92 -14.26 -2.97 22.66
CA TYR A 92 -15.34 -3.95 22.57
C TYR A 92 -14.77 -5.32 22.17
N PHE A 93 -15.15 -6.36 22.91
CA PHE A 93 -14.76 -7.74 22.65
C PHE A 93 -16.02 -8.63 22.63
N GLY A 94 -16.18 -9.44 21.58
CA GLY A 94 -17.33 -10.34 21.41
C GLY A 94 -18.35 -9.84 20.38
N TYR A 95 -19.62 -10.22 20.56
CA TYR A 95 -20.71 -9.98 19.61
C TYR A 95 -21.19 -8.54 19.64
N LEU A 96 -21.04 -7.78 18.55
CA LEU A 96 -21.56 -6.41 18.48
C LEU A 96 -23.03 -6.42 18.03
N ASP A 97 -23.92 -5.78 18.80
CA ASP A 97 -25.30 -5.57 18.39
C ASP A 97 -25.34 -4.74 17.09
N CYS A 98 -26.10 -5.21 16.10
CA CYS A 98 -26.23 -4.53 14.81
C CYS A 98 -26.75 -3.10 14.94
N THR A 99 -27.51 -2.79 16.00
CA THR A 99 -28.01 -1.43 16.30
C THR A 99 -26.91 -0.49 16.82
N ALA A 100 -25.81 -1.04 17.34
CA ALA A 100 -24.64 -0.27 17.78
C ALA A 100 -23.69 0.06 16.62
N ILE A 101 -23.93 -0.48 15.42
CA ILE A 101 -23.12 -0.23 14.23
C ILE A 101 -23.67 1.02 13.53
N PRO A 102 -22.87 2.10 13.36
CA PRO A 102 -23.29 3.28 12.64
C PRO A 102 -23.71 2.98 11.18
N ASP A 103 -24.77 3.64 10.72
CA ASP A 103 -25.32 3.46 9.36
C ASP A 103 -24.28 3.65 8.24
N TRP A 104 -23.32 4.55 8.43
CA TRP A 104 -22.26 4.79 7.45
C TRP A 104 -21.31 3.59 7.30
N ILE A 105 -21.17 2.73 8.31
CA ILE A 105 -20.44 1.46 8.22
C ILE A 105 -21.26 0.43 7.45
N TRP A 106 -22.58 0.36 7.69
CA TRP A 106 -23.48 -0.52 6.93
C TRP A 106 -23.51 -0.22 5.43
N GLN A 107 -23.39 1.05 5.07
CA GLN A 107 -23.55 1.50 3.69
C GLN A 107 -22.24 1.55 2.91
N CYS A 108 -21.09 1.35 3.57
CA CYS A 108 -19.79 1.62 2.95
C CYS A 108 -19.42 0.66 1.81
N ASP A 109 -19.96 -0.56 1.80
CA ASP A 109 -19.75 -1.57 0.75
C ASP A 109 -20.97 -1.70 -0.21
N LEU A 110 -22.07 -0.95 0.04
CA LEU A 110 -23.28 -0.96 -0.79
C LEU A 110 -23.17 -0.04 -2.03
N ILE A 111 -22.20 0.86 -2.06
CA ILE A 111 -21.96 1.79 -3.16
C ILE A 111 -21.27 1.03 -4.31
N GLY A 112 -22.07 0.30 -5.08
CA GLY A 112 -21.62 -0.57 -6.18
C GLY A 112 -22.65 -1.60 -6.65
N ARG A 113 -23.77 -1.80 -5.95
CA ARG A 113 -24.89 -2.63 -6.40
C ARG A 113 -26.15 -1.77 -6.58
N GLY A 114 -26.79 -1.86 -7.76
CA GLY A 114 -28.03 -1.15 -8.12
C GLY A 114 -29.25 -1.47 -7.22
N PRO A 115 -30.42 -0.86 -7.45
CA PRO A 115 -31.09 -0.10 -6.40
C PRO A 115 -32.11 -0.86 -5.52
N LYS A 116 -32.10 -0.43 -4.25
CA LYS A 116 -33.18 -0.29 -3.25
C LYS A 116 -33.96 -1.54 -2.80
N LEU A 117 -33.76 -1.92 -1.54
CA LEU A 117 -34.83 -2.47 -0.70
C LEU A 117 -35.24 -1.43 0.36
N LYS A 118 -36.56 -1.27 0.50
CA LYS A 118 -37.20 -0.38 1.48
C LYS A 118 -37.04 -0.94 2.90
N SER A 119 -36.88 -0.03 3.85
CA SER A 119 -36.95 -0.26 5.28
C SER A 119 -38.30 -0.85 5.68
N GLY A 120 -38.28 -1.95 6.44
CA GLY A 120 -39.48 -2.53 7.05
C GLY A 120 -39.19 -3.84 7.79
N GLU A 121 -39.45 -3.79 9.10
CA GLU A 121 -39.63 -4.89 10.06
C GLU A 121 -38.38 -5.51 10.70
N ALA A 122 -38.26 -5.22 12.00
CA ALA A 122 -37.36 -5.85 12.95
C ALA A 122 -37.78 -7.31 13.20
N GLY A 123 -36.85 -8.23 12.93
CA GLY A 123 -36.91 -9.62 13.34
C GLY A 123 -35.51 -10.07 13.76
N GLN A 124 -35.42 -10.67 14.95
CA GLN A 124 -34.19 -11.21 15.53
C GLN A 124 -33.45 -12.14 14.55
N THR A 125 -32.12 -11.96 14.49
CA THR A 125 -31.08 -12.89 13.99
C THR A 125 -31.28 -13.55 12.62
N HIS A 126 -30.28 -13.34 11.76
CA HIS A 126 -29.67 -14.24 10.76
C HIS A 126 -29.38 -13.45 9.47
N LEU A 127 -28.10 -13.07 9.31
CA LEU A 127 -27.58 -12.51 8.07
C LEU A 127 -27.67 -13.55 6.94
N ARG A 128 -28.73 -13.45 6.13
CA ARG A 128 -28.75 -13.90 4.74
C ARG A 128 -29.46 -12.85 3.90
N LEU A 129 -28.84 -12.51 2.76
CA LEU A 129 -29.41 -12.80 1.44
C LEU A 129 -28.38 -12.48 0.34
N TRP A 130 -27.93 -13.53 -0.35
CA TRP A 130 -27.55 -13.45 -1.76
C TRP A 130 -28.61 -14.19 -2.56
N SER A 131 -29.15 -13.54 -3.58
CA SER A 131 -30.05 -14.14 -4.55
C SER A 131 -29.24 -14.69 -5.74
N SER A 132 -29.36 -16.01 -5.91
CA SER A 132 -29.15 -16.88 -7.08
C SER A 132 -28.70 -16.26 -8.42
N PHE A 133 -27.69 -16.88 -9.04
CA PHE A 133 -27.69 -17.04 -10.50
C PHE A 133 -27.22 -18.44 -10.93
N LYS A 134 -27.99 -19.01 -11.85
CA LYS A 134 -27.74 -20.24 -12.60
C LYS A 134 -26.55 -20.06 -13.55
N THR A 135 -25.88 -21.17 -13.82
CA THR A 135 -24.80 -21.42 -14.79
C THR A 135 -25.00 -20.83 -16.19
N ASP A 136 -23.94 -20.23 -16.73
CA ASP A 136 -23.65 -20.13 -18.17
C ASP A 136 -22.13 -20.36 -18.40
N PRO A 137 -21.68 -21.26 -19.28
CA PRO A 137 -20.28 -21.62 -19.44
C PRO A 137 -19.68 -20.91 -20.65
N HIS A 138 -19.32 -19.63 -20.54
CA HIS A 138 -18.40 -18.95 -21.46
C HIS A 138 -18.11 -17.55 -20.94
N LEU A 139 -17.05 -17.37 -20.14
CA LEU A 139 -16.46 -16.05 -19.90
C LEU A 139 -15.01 -16.19 -19.45
N GLU A 140 -14.11 -15.81 -20.36
CA GLU A 140 -12.66 -15.77 -20.15
C GLU A 140 -12.27 -14.85 -19.00
N LEU A 141 -11.26 -15.32 -18.26
CA LEU A 141 -10.53 -14.59 -17.24
C LEU A 141 -9.78 -13.40 -17.84
N LYS A 142 -10.35 -12.19 -17.80
CA LYS A 142 -9.59 -10.94 -18.03
C LYS A 142 -9.10 -10.37 -16.72
N ALA A 143 -7.99 -10.91 -16.23
CA ALA A 143 -7.11 -10.16 -15.36
C ALA A 143 -6.47 -9.03 -16.19
N SER A 144 -6.84 -7.77 -15.91
CA SER A 144 -6.19 -6.62 -16.56
C SER A 144 -4.70 -6.63 -16.21
N LYS A 145 -3.89 -6.91 -17.23
CA LYS A 145 -2.43 -6.77 -17.24
C LYS A 145 -1.99 -5.38 -17.73
N GLU A 146 -2.84 -4.38 -17.68
CA GLU A 146 -2.50 -3.04 -18.13
C GLU A 146 -2.18 -2.10 -16.97
N PRO A 147 -1.05 -1.36 -17.03
CA PRO A 147 -0.80 -0.29 -16.07
C PRO A 147 -1.89 0.77 -16.25
N LEU A 148 -2.46 1.25 -15.14
CA LEU A 148 -3.32 2.44 -15.15
C LEU A 148 -2.58 3.57 -15.88
N GLY A 149 -3.02 3.85 -17.10
CA GLY A 149 -2.42 4.81 -18.00
C GLY A 149 -2.58 6.22 -17.47
N LEU A 150 -1.62 6.66 -16.66
CA LEU A 150 -1.46 8.06 -16.25
C LEU A 150 -0.61 8.87 -17.23
N ALA A 151 -0.42 8.36 -18.46
CA ALA A 151 0.36 9.03 -19.49
C ALA A 151 -0.14 8.67 -20.89
N GLN A 152 -1.33 9.16 -21.26
CA GLN A 152 -1.69 9.29 -22.66
C GLN A 152 -1.98 10.76 -22.95
N GLN A 153 -1.23 11.31 -23.91
CA GLN A 153 -1.37 12.65 -24.44
C GLN A 153 -2.81 12.84 -24.92
N LEU A 154 -3.54 13.79 -24.33
CA LEU A 154 -4.88 14.16 -24.79
C LEU A 154 -4.75 14.92 -26.12
N ASP A 155 -5.17 14.30 -27.21
CA ASP A 155 -5.35 14.96 -28.49
C ASP A 155 -6.59 15.87 -28.43
N ASN A 156 -6.39 17.15 -28.74
CA ASN A 156 -7.34 18.26 -28.53
C ASN A 156 -8.46 18.34 -29.59
N SER A 157 -8.92 17.22 -30.14
CA SER A 157 -9.83 17.21 -31.30
C SER A 157 -11.03 16.29 -31.12
N ARG A 158 -11.69 16.34 -29.96
CA ARG A 158 -13.09 15.87 -29.78
C ARG A 158 -13.69 16.46 -28.50
N LEU A 159 -13.99 17.75 -28.56
CA LEU A 159 -14.93 18.37 -27.63
C LEU A 159 -16.34 18.10 -28.17
N GLU A 160 -16.88 16.92 -27.90
CA GLU A 160 -18.31 16.66 -28.02
C GLU A 160 -18.88 16.42 -26.63
N SER A 161 -19.96 17.14 -26.35
CA SER A 161 -20.66 17.28 -25.08
C SER A 161 -20.89 15.94 -24.38
N VAL A 162 -20.16 15.70 -23.30
CA VAL A 162 -20.49 14.64 -22.34
C VAL A 162 -21.64 15.16 -21.49
N THR A 163 -22.82 14.59 -21.71
CA THR A 163 -23.97 14.69 -20.82
C THR A 163 -23.55 14.23 -19.43
N GLU A 164 -23.89 15.04 -18.43
CA GLU A 164 -23.67 14.80 -17.01
C GLU A 164 -24.12 13.38 -16.66
N THR A 165 -23.15 12.53 -16.34
CA THR A 165 -23.42 11.20 -15.79
C THR A 165 -23.61 11.37 -14.29
N GLU A 166 -24.86 11.25 -13.85
CA GLU A 166 -25.26 11.07 -12.46
C GLU A 166 -24.58 9.82 -11.87
N ASN A 167 -23.36 9.93 -11.34
CA ASN A 167 -22.73 8.92 -10.46
C ASN A 167 -21.39 9.34 -9.84
N GLY A 168 -21.16 10.63 -9.63
CA GLY A 168 -20.04 11.10 -8.83
C GLY A 168 -20.50 11.33 -7.40
N CYS A 169 -20.14 10.45 -6.45
CA CYS A 169 -19.98 10.92 -5.07
C CYS A 169 -18.96 12.04 -5.17
N ASP A 170 -19.38 13.29 -4.90
CA ASP A 170 -18.55 14.46 -5.11
C ASP A 170 -17.23 14.25 -4.35
N LEU A 171 -16.15 14.02 -5.10
CA LEU A 171 -14.80 13.76 -4.56
C LEU A 171 -14.41 14.88 -3.59
N PHE A 172 -14.93 16.08 -3.83
CA PHE A 172 -14.74 17.24 -2.97
C PHE A 172 -15.46 17.09 -1.63
N GLU A 173 -16.68 16.56 -1.60
CA GLU A 173 -17.42 16.31 -0.35
C GLU A 173 -16.80 15.17 0.47
N ASP A 174 -16.26 14.11 -0.15
CA ASP A 174 -15.49 13.09 0.57
C ASP A 174 -14.20 13.68 1.19
N LEU A 175 -13.46 14.49 0.43
CA LEU A 175 -12.27 15.19 0.93
C LEU A 175 -12.61 16.10 2.12
N LYS A 176 -13.70 16.86 2.01
CA LYS A 176 -14.20 17.73 3.06
C LYS A 176 -14.60 16.95 4.30
N HIS A 177 -15.33 15.83 4.14
CA HIS A 177 -15.71 14.98 5.25
C HIS A 177 -14.48 14.42 5.97
N ARG A 178 -13.48 13.93 5.22
CA ARG A 178 -12.22 13.42 5.78
C ARG A 178 -11.42 14.53 6.49
N PHE A 179 -11.40 15.74 5.93
CA PHE A 179 -10.76 16.89 6.57
C PHE A 179 -11.44 17.25 7.90
N LEU A 180 -12.78 17.32 7.92
CA LEU A 180 -13.53 17.62 9.15
C LEU A 180 -13.35 16.53 10.21
N SER A 181 -13.30 15.26 9.79
CA SER A 181 -12.99 14.14 10.68
C SER A 181 -11.58 14.26 11.26
N PHE A 182 -10.58 14.59 10.45
CA PHE A 182 -9.21 14.83 10.93
C PHE A 182 -9.16 16.01 11.90
N LYS A 183 -9.83 17.12 11.56
CA LYS A 183 -9.88 18.31 12.42
C LYS A 183 -10.42 17.96 13.81
N LYS A 184 -11.55 17.27 13.88
CA LYS A 184 -12.20 16.91 15.14
C LYS A 184 -11.40 15.91 15.96
N HIS A 185 -10.90 14.86 15.32
CA HIS A 185 -10.37 13.68 16.03
C HIS A 185 -8.84 13.60 16.10
N GLN A 186 -8.13 14.56 15.54
CA GLN A 186 -6.66 14.58 15.57
C GLN A 186 -6.15 15.98 15.89
N PHE A 187 -6.62 17.00 15.17
CA PHE A 187 -6.16 18.38 15.36
C PHE A 187 -6.64 18.98 16.69
N GLU A 188 -7.94 18.93 16.96
CA GLU A 188 -8.54 19.50 18.18
C GLU A 188 -8.14 18.71 19.44
N GLU A 189 -7.94 17.39 19.33
CA GLU A 189 -7.50 16.53 20.44
C GLU A 189 -6.01 16.71 20.80
N ASN A 190 -5.18 17.23 19.89
CA ASN A 190 -3.73 17.45 20.09
C ASN A 190 -3.34 18.92 19.83
N LEU A 191 -4.19 19.84 20.28
CA LEU A 191 -4.14 21.26 19.90
C LEU A 191 -2.78 21.92 20.18
N ASP A 192 -2.15 21.62 21.32
CA ASP A 192 -0.82 22.12 21.69
C ASP A 192 0.28 21.63 20.72
N HIS A 193 0.20 20.38 20.27
CA HIS A 193 1.13 19.81 19.29
C HIS A 193 1.02 20.54 17.95
N PHE A 194 -0.20 20.79 17.47
CA PHE A 194 -0.43 21.50 16.21
C PHE A 194 -0.17 23.00 16.29
N GLN A 195 -0.38 23.64 17.43
CA GLN A 195 0.03 25.03 17.66
C GLN A 195 1.56 25.18 17.62
N ASN A 196 2.30 24.21 18.15
CA ASN A 196 3.76 24.16 18.01
C ASN A 196 4.20 23.95 16.56
N LEU A 197 3.48 23.13 15.77
CA LEU A 197 3.72 22.96 14.33
C LEU A 197 3.35 24.21 13.49
N ALA A 198 2.39 25.01 13.94
CA ALA A 198 1.90 26.19 13.22
C ALA A 198 2.85 27.41 13.27
N GLN A 199 3.88 27.39 14.13
CA GLN A 199 4.82 28.51 14.28
C GLN A 199 5.82 28.69 13.11
N GLY A 200 5.70 27.89 12.03
CA GLY A 200 6.15 28.32 10.70
C GLY A 200 6.60 27.21 9.74
N GLN A 201 6.14 27.27 8.49
CA GLN A 201 6.72 26.60 7.32
C GLN A 201 6.47 27.44 6.05
N SER A 202 7.47 27.59 5.18
CA SER A 202 7.28 28.22 3.87
C SER A 202 8.34 27.79 2.85
N PRO A 203 7.95 27.07 1.79
CA PRO A 203 8.65 27.19 0.51
C PRO A 203 7.73 27.25 -0.73
N LYS A 204 8.19 27.95 -1.78
CA LYS A 204 7.64 27.99 -3.15
C LYS A 204 8.57 27.21 -4.13
N ALA A 205 7.99 26.72 -5.24
CA ALA A 205 8.44 25.63 -6.13
C ALA A 205 9.39 25.98 -7.32
N GLY A 206 9.70 24.99 -8.18
CA GLY A 206 10.25 25.03 -9.56
C GLY A 206 11.73 24.65 -9.78
N PRO A 207 12.18 23.72 -10.69
CA PRO A 207 13.41 22.86 -10.85
C PRO A 207 14.66 23.06 -9.98
N SER A 208 14.39 23.63 -8.84
CA SER A 208 15.15 24.03 -7.69
C SER A 208 14.38 23.53 -6.46
N GLU A 209 13.30 22.74 -6.61
CA GLU A 209 12.45 22.27 -5.51
C GLU A 209 13.21 21.28 -4.64
N THR A 210 13.86 20.29 -5.25
CA THR A 210 14.67 19.33 -4.48
C THR A 210 15.80 20.07 -3.78
N ASN A 211 16.45 21.01 -4.48
CA ASN A 211 17.53 21.82 -3.90
C ASN A 211 17.02 22.70 -2.76
N ALA A 212 15.91 23.41 -2.96
CA ALA A 212 15.30 24.31 -1.98
C ALA A 212 14.74 23.53 -0.79
N ALA A 213 14.13 22.37 -1.02
CA ALA A 213 13.65 21.50 0.05
C ALA A 213 14.82 20.97 0.88
N LEU A 214 15.88 20.49 0.24
CA LEU A 214 17.07 20.00 0.95
C LEU A 214 17.80 21.16 1.66
N GLU A 215 18.00 22.30 1.00
CA GLU A 215 18.65 23.48 1.59
C GLU A 215 17.85 24.01 2.78
N PHE A 216 16.53 24.14 2.64
CA PHE A 216 15.68 24.57 3.74
C PHE A 216 15.72 23.57 4.90
N ALA A 217 15.56 22.28 4.63
CA ALA A 217 15.60 21.25 5.67
C ALA A 217 16.95 21.21 6.39
N VAL A 218 18.07 21.24 5.66
CA VAL A 218 19.40 21.02 6.24
C VAL A 218 20.02 22.30 6.78
N ASN A 219 19.85 23.44 6.11
CA ASN A 219 20.50 24.69 6.51
C ASN A 219 19.60 25.56 7.39
N SER A 220 18.28 25.57 7.14
CA SER A 220 17.34 26.38 7.93
C SER A 220 16.76 25.60 9.11
N LEU A 221 16.18 24.42 8.87
CA LEU A 221 15.57 23.58 9.91
C LEU A 221 16.60 22.72 10.67
N LYS A 222 17.81 22.56 10.13
CA LYS A 222 18.92 21.80 10.73
C LYS A 222 18.53 20.37 11.08
N VAL A 223 17.82 19.69 10.17
CA VAL A 223 17.50 18.27 10.34
C VAL A 223 18.76 17.43 10.50
N GLU A 224 18.68 16.41 11.34
CA GLU A 224 19.80 15.49 11.61
C GLU A 224 19.78 14.26 10.69
N ASN A 225 18.67 14.01 9.98
CA ASN A 225 18.47 12.80 9.19
C ASN A 225 17.79 13.12 7.84
N ILE A 226 18.30 12.52 6.77
CA ILE A 226 17.62 12.42 5.47
C ILE A 226 17.36 10.94 5.18
N LEU A 227 16.12 10.60 4.83
CA LEU A 227 15.73 9.23 4.45
C LEU A 227 15.12 9.23 3.05
N VAL A 228 15.77 8.54 2.11
CA VAL A 228 15.26 8.32 0.75
C VAL A 228 14.60 6.95 0.68
N ILE A 229 13.30 6.91 0.37
CA ILE A 229 12.52 5.67 0.38
C ILE A 229 12.16 5.26 -1.06
N GLY A 230 12.68 4.11 -1.50
CA GLY A 230 12.18 3.38 -2.66
C GLY A 230 11.04 2.45 -2.26
N HIS A 231 10.35 1.86 -3.23
CA HIS A 231 9.23 0.97 -2.96
C HIS A 231 9.06 -0.11 -4.02
N SER A 232 8.37 -1.20 -3.65
CA SER A 232 8.00 -2.28 -4.56
C SER A 232 7.11 -1.81 -5.72
N CYS A 233 7.19 -2.50 -6.86
CA CYS A 233 6.33 -2.30 -8.03
C CYS A 233 6.33 -0.84 -8.53
N CYS A 234 7.48 -0.16 -8.48
CA CYS A 234 7.58 1.23 -8.88
C CYS A 234 7.41 1.40 -10.39
N GLY A 235 6.31 2.05 -10.79
CA GLY A 235 6.02 2.33 -12.20
C GLY A 235 7.09 3.14 -12.91
N GLY A 236 7.74 4.09 -12.19
CA GLY A 236 8.85 4.88 -12.73
C GLY A 236 10.10 4.03 -13.02
N ILE A 237 10.47 3.13 -12.10
CA ILE A 237 11.60 2.21 -12.31
C ILE A 237 11.29 1.19 -13.38
N ARG A 238 10.07 0.65 -13.42
CA ARG A 238 9.62 -0.22 -14.51
C ARG A 238 9.76 0.49 -15.86
N ALA A 239 9.25 1.72 -15.96
CA ALA A 239 9.37 2.52 -17.18
C ALA A 239 10.83 2.75 -17.57
N LEU A 240 11.69 3.10 -16.61
CA LEU A 240 13.14 3.24 -16.81
C LEU A 240 13.77 1.94 -17.34
N MET A 241 13.50 0.80 -16.71
CA MET A 241 14.06 -0.50 -17.09
C MET A 241 13.59 -0.98 -18.46
N SER A 242 12.37 -0.62 -18.86
CA SER A 242 11.80 -0.92 -20.19
C SER A 242 12.30 -0.01 -21.31
N MET A 243 13.07 1.05 -21.04
CA MET A 243 13.53 1.95 -22.11
C MET A 243 14.54 1.27 -23.02
N GLU A 244 14.48 1.60 -24.30
CA GLU A 244 15.54 1.36 -25.27
C GLU A 244 16.51 2.55 -25.25
N ASP A 245 17.80 2.29 -25.51
CA ASP A 245 18.86 3.28 -25.31
C ASP A 245 18.91 4.40 -26.38
N GLU A 246 18.17 4.25 -27.48
CA GLU A 246 18.25 5.09 -28.69
C GLU A 246 16.91 5.76 -29.09
N ALA A 247 15.93 5.84 -28.18
CA ALA A 247 14.63 6.41 -28.52
C ALA A 247 14.55 7.92 -28.23
N ASP A 248 14.30 8.71 -29.28
CA ASP A 248 13.94 10.13 -29.18
C ASP A 248 12.70 10.31 -28.28
N SER A 249 12.76 11.26 -27.37
CA SER A 249 11.90 11.26 -26.19
C SER A 249 11.25 12.63 -25.98
N SER A 250 10.13 12.87 -26.66
CA SER A 250 9.20 13.98 -26.38
C SER A 250 8.42 13.82 -25.05
N SER A 251 8.70 12.77 -24.28
CA SER A 251 7.97 12.43 -23.05
C SER A 251 8.64 13.02 -21.80
N PHE A 252 7.89 13.82 -21.04
CA PHE A 252 8.32 14.33 -19.73
C PHE A 252 8.68 13.22 -18.74
N ILE A 253 7.95 12.10 -18.76
CA ILE A 253 8.22 10.96 -17.87
C ILE A 253 9.58 10.35 -18.19
N ARG A 254 9.91 10.19 -19.48
CA ARG A 254 11.21 9.69 -19.90
C ARG A 254 12.33 10.63 -19.46
N SER A 255 12.19 11.92 -19.72
CA SER A 255 13.16 12.93 -19.30
C SER A 255 13.40 12.92 -17.78
N TRP A 256 12.34 12.69 -16.99
CA TRP A 256 12.44 12.60 -15.53
C TRP A 256 13.16 11.33 -15.06
N VAL A 257 12.74 10.14 -15.51
CA VAL A 257 13.28 8.87 -14.98
C VAL A 257 14.70 8.56 -15.48
N VAL A 258 15.17 9.21 -16.55
CA VAL A 258 16.55 9.10 -17.04
C VAL A 258 17.59 9.49 -15.98
N VAL A 259 17.22 10.26 -14.95
CA VAL A 259 18.08 10.49 -13.78
C VAL A 259 18.53 9.18 -13.13
N GLY A 260 17.73 8.12 -13.20
CA GLY A 260 18.07 6.77 -12.74
C GLY A 260 18.91 5.93 -13.72
N LYS A 261 19.39 6.48 -14.84
CA LYS A 261 20.10 5.71 -15.89
C LYS A 261 21.29 4.92 -15.35
N ASN A 262 22.05 5.48 -14.40
CA ASN A 262 23.16 4.77 -13.76
C ASN A 262 22.68 3.55 -12.97
N ALA A 263 21.60 3.67 -12.21
CA ALA A 263 21.00 2.55 -11.48
C ALA A 263 20.51 1.45 -12.44
N ARG A 264 19.94 1.82 -13.59
CA ARG A 264 19.58 0.88 -14.66
C ARG A 264 20.79 0.15 -15.24
N LEU A 265 21.89 0.86 -15.54
CA LEU A 265 23.11 0.26 -16.07
C LEU A 265 23.74 -0.74 -15.09
N ILE A 266 23.86 -0.35 -13.81
CA ILE A 266 24.35 -1.23 -12.73
C ILE A 266 23.45 -2.45 -12.61
N THR A 267 22.13 -2.27 -12.61
CA THR A 267 21.17 -3.37 -12.54
C THR A 267 21.29 -4.31 -13.73
N LYS A 268 21.36 -3.78 -14.96
CA LYS A 268 21.52 -4.60 -16.17
C LYS A 268 22.80 -5.42 -16.11
N SER A 269 23.87 -4.91 -15.50
CA SER A 269 25.10 -5.69 -15.29
C SER A 269 24.96 -6.74 -14.19
N ALA A 270 24.49 -6.35 -13.00
CA ALA A 270 24.48 -7.17 -11.79
C ALA A 270 23.34 -8.20 -11.74
N ALA A 271 22.23 -7.95 -12.44
CA ALA A 271 21.00 -8.74 -12.40
C ALA A 271 20.54 -9.20 -13.80
N SER A 272 21.44 -9.20 -14.80
CA SER A 272 21.14 -9.61 -16.19
C SER A 272 20.48 -10.98 -16.32
N ASN A 273 20.81 -11.91 -15.42
CA ASN A 273 20.30 -13.27 -15.39
C ASN A 273 18.96 -13.44 -14.66
N LEU A 274 18.43 -12.37 -14.06
CA LEU A 274 17.17 -12.40 -13.31
C LEU A 274 15.97 -12.08 -14.21
N SER A 275 14.76 -12.42 -13.74
CA SER A 275 13.53 -12.04 -14.44
C SER A 275 13.39 -10.51 -14.50
N PHE A 276 12.62 -9.99 -15.46
CA PHE A 276 12.44 -8.54 -15.59
C PHE A 276 11.89 -7.89 -14.31
N ASP A 277 10.97 -8.55 -13.61
CA ASP A 277 10.43 -8.05 -12.33
C ASP A 277 11.49 -8.05 -11.22
N GLN A 278 12.36 -9.06 -11.18
CA GLN A 278 13.49 -9.11 -10.25
C GLN A 278 14.53 -8.03 -10.58
N GLN A 279 14.79 -7.76 -11.86
CA GLN A 279 15.63 -6.65 -12.30
C GLN A 279 15.02 -5.31 -11.87
N CYS A 280 13.70 -5.11 -12.03
CA CYS A 280 13.03 -3.90 -11.54
C CYS A 280 13.20 -3.75 -10.02
N ARG A 281 12.97 -4.82 -9.25
CA ARG A 281 13.14 -4.82 -7.78
C ARG A 281 14.58 -4.47 -7.36
N HIS A 282 15.56 -4.96 -8.10
CA HIS A 282 16.96 -4.60 -7.90
C HIS A 282 17.21 -3.12 -8.22
N CYS A 283 16.69 -2.64 -9.36
CA CYS A 283 16.82 -1.24 -9.78
C CYS A 283 16.14 -0.26 -8.82
N GLU A 284 15.02 -0.63 -8.20
CA GLU A 284 14.36 0.18 -7.19
C GLU A 284 15.30 0.49 -6.02
N LYS A 285 16.06 -0.51 -5.54
CA LYS A 285 17.04 -0.33 -4.45
C LYS A 285 18.29 0.40 -4.94
N GLU A 286 18.79 0.08 -6.13
CA GLU A 286 19.96 0.76 -6.70
C GLU A 286 19.69 2.24 -7.00
N SER A 287 18.45 2.58 -7.39
CA SER A 287 18.05 3.97 -7.57
C SER A 287 18.10 4.74 -6.25
N VAL A 288 17.70 4.13 -5.13
CA VAL A 288 17.84 4.75 -3.80
C VAL A 288 19.31 4.99 -3.50
N ASN A 289 20.18 3.99 -3.69
CA ASN A 289 21.63 4.13 -3.47
C ASN A 289 22.23 5.26 -4.30
N HIS A 290 21.82 5.38 -5.57
CA HIS A 290 22.26 6.48 -6.42
C HIS A 290 21.78 7.84 -5.92
N SER A 291 20.54 7.93 -5.45
CA SER A 291 20.03 9.15 -4.81
C SER A 291 20.83 9.51 -3.55
N LEU A 292 21.28 8.53 -2.74
CA LEU A 292 22.14 8.81 -1.58
C LEU A 292 23.49 9.41 -1.99
N LEU A 293 24.09 8.91 -3.07
CA LEU A 293 25.32 9.49 -3.62
C LEU A 293 25.09 10.89 -4.19
N ASN A 294 23.95 11.11 -4.85
CA ASN A 294 23.60 12.43 -5.36
C ASN A 294 23.45 13.45 -4.22
N LEU A 295 22.95 13.06 -3.04
CA LEU A 295 22.93 13.94 -1.86
C LEU A 295 24.33 14.38 -1.43
N LEU A 296 25.36 13.55 -1.59
CA LEU A 296 26.75 13.92 -1.28
C LEU A 296 27.38 14.86 -2.31
N THR A 297 26.72 15.12 -3.45
CA THR A 297 27.20 16.12 -4.41
C THR A 297 26.92 17.56 -3.98
N TYR A 298 26.09 17.75 -2.94
CA TYR A 298 25.84 19.04 -2.32
C TYR A 298 26.90 19.31 -1.25
N PRO A 299 27.79 20.30 -1.40
CA PRO A 299 28.92 20.50 -0.48
C PRO A 299 28.51 20.67 0.99
N TRP A 300 27.38 21.33 1.25
CA TRP A 300 26.85 21.54 2.60
C TRP A 300 26.19 20.29 3.20
N ILE A 301 25.74 19.33 2.40
CA ILE A 301 25.32 18.01 2.89
C ILE A 301 26.56 17.19 3.22
N GLU A 302 27.49 17.08 2.28
CA GLU A 302 28.74 16.34 2.46
C GLU A 302 29.48 16.79 3.72
N GLU A 303 29.67 18.10 3.89
CA GLU A 303 30.35 18.67 5.05
C GLU A 303 29.67 18.29 6.38
N LYS A 304 28.33 18.33 6.43
CA LYS A 304 27.57 17.97 7.63
C LYS A 304 27.60 16.47 7.91
N VAL A 305 27.57 15.64 6.87
CA VAL A 305 27.74 14.18 6.99
C VAL A 305 29.14 13.85 7.51
N ALA A 306 30.18 14.47 6.94
CA ALA A 306 31.58 14.31 7.37
C ALA A 306 31.79 14.71 8.84
N LYS A 307 31.07 15.73 9.31
CA LYS A 307 31.09 16.20 10.70
C LYS A 307 30.20 15.38 11.65
N GLY A 308 29.49 14.37 11.15
CA GLY A 308 28.53 13.58 11.94
C GLY A 308 27.29 14.37 12.40
N GLN A 309 27.02 15.53 11.78
CA GLN A 309 25.87 16.40 12.10
C GLN A 309 24.62 16.03 11.30
N LEU A 310 24.77 15.25 10.22
CA LEU A 310 23.70 14.80 9.35
C LEU A 310 23.92 13.34 8.98
N SER A 311 22.89 12.51 9.13
CA SER A 311 22.89 11.11 8.70
C SER A 311 22.02 10.93 7.47
N VAL A 312 22.51 10.19 6.48
CA VAL A 312 21.80 9.90 5.23
C VAL A 312 21.45 8.41 5.19
N HIS A 313 20.18 8.13 4.92
CA HIS A 313 19.61 6.78 4.96
C HIS A 313 18.88 6.43 3.67
N GLY A 314 19.01 5.17 3.27
CA GLY A 314 18.15 4.54 2.28
C GLY A 314 17.07 3.71 2.96
N GLY A 315 15.90 3.67 2.35
CA GLY A 315 14.78 2.83 2.77
C GLY A 315 14.15 2.14 1.55
N TYR A 316 13.58 0.97 1.78
CA TYR A 316 12.81 0.24 0.77
C TYR A 316 11.53 -0.30 1.41
N TYR A 317 10.39 0.20 0.95
CA TYR A 317 9.07 -0.24 1.38
C TYR A 317 8.48 -1.25 0.40
N ASP A 318 8.40 -2.50 0.82
CA ASP A 318 7.72 -3.54 0.07
C ASP A 318 6.27 -3.65 0.53
N PHE A 319 5.34 -3.06 -0.24
CA PHE A 319 3.92 -3.13 0.08
C PHE A 319 3.25 -4.42 -0.41
N VAL A 320 3.96 -5.27 -1.16
CA VAL A 320 3.46 -6.61 -1.54
C VAL A 320 3.61 -7.54 -0.34
N ASP A 321 4.79 -7.52 0.28
CA ASP A 321 5.12 -8.35 1.44
C ASP A 321 4.90 -7.62 2.78
N CYS A 322 4.51 -6.34 2.75
CA CYS A 322 4.37 -5.44 3.90
C CYS A 322 5.65 -5.32 4.75
N THR A 323 6.82 -5.30 4.11
CA THR A 323 8.12 -5.21 4.80
C THR A 323 8.79 -3.87 4.56
N PHE A 324 9.65 -3.47 5.50
CA PHE A 324 10.47 -2.26 5.34
C PHE A 324 11.93 -2.61 5.59
N GLU A 325 12.81 -2.16 4.72
CA GLU A 325 14.26 -2.26 4.88
C GLU A 325 14.84 -0.86 5.01
N LYS A 326 15.75 -0.62 5.96
CA LYS A 326 16.49 0.65 6.10
C LYS A 326 17.98 0.35 6.14
N TRP A 327 18.78 1.21 5.52
CA TRP A 327 20.23 1.22 5.67
C TRP A 327 20.76 2.65 5.79
N THR A 328 21.93 2.81 6.38
CA THR A 328 22.59 4.12 6.55
C THR A 328 23.83 4.16 5.67
N LEU A 329 24.03 5.30 5.00
CA LEU A 329 25.23 5.57 4.23
C LEU A 329 26.45 5.61 5.17
N ASP A 330 27.45 4.80 4.86
CA ASP A 330 28.72 4.83 5.59
C ASP A 330 29.72 5.70 4.83
N PHE A 331 29.84 6.95 5.28
CA PHE A 331 30.72 7.93 4.67
C PHE A 331 31.94 8.15 5.55
N GLU A 332 33.09 7.66 5.10
CA GLU A 332 34.39 8.01 5.67
C GLU A 332 34.99 9.15 4.83
N SER A 333 35.32 10.27 5.48
CA SER A 333 35.90 11.46 4.84
C SER A 333 37.25 11.24 4.14
N SER A 334 37.79 10.02 4.16
CA SER A 334 39.18 9.69 3.80
C SER A 334 39.28 8.48 2.87
N ASN A 335 38.75 8.58 1.65
CA ASN A 335 39.42 8.13 0.41
C ASN A 335 38.52 8.36 -0.81
N CYS A 336 38.85 9.38 -1.60
CA CYS A 336 38.21 9.67 -2.87
C CYS A 336 38.74 8.71 -3.94
N GLU A 337 38.11 7.56 -4.10
CA GLU A 337 38.09 6.86 -5.39
C GLU A 337 36.70 7.04 -6.01
N LYS A 338 36.63 7.78 -7.12
CA LYS A 338 35.39 8.23 -7.79
C LYS A 338 34.55 7.10 -8.43
N ASN A 339 34.70 5.85 -8.01
CA ASN A 339 33.96 4.68 -8.53
C ASN A 339 33.60 3.64 -7.45
N SER A 340 33.72 3.98 -6.17
CA SER A 340 33.54 3.03 -5.08
C SER A 340 32.07 2.78 -4.74
N ARG A 341 31.72 1.50 -4.64
CA ARG A 341 30.45 0.99 -4.10
C ARG A 341 30.04 1.76 -2.84
N VAL A 342 28.75 2.05 -2.72
CA VAL A 342 28.18 2.68 -1.53
C VAL A 342 28.41 1.74 -0.33
N ALA A 343 29.30 2.11 0.58
CA ALA A 343 29.40 1.43 1.86
C ALA A 343 28.14 1.76 2.66
N VAL A 344 27.45 0.74 3.16
CA VAL A 344 26.23 0.90 3.95
C VAL A 344 26.38 0.16 5.27
N LYS A 345 25.88 0.77 6.34
CA LYS A 345 25.86 0.21 7.69
C LYS A 345 24.46 0.25 8.28
N ASN A 346 24.31 -0.38 9.46
CA ASN A 346 23.07 -0.37 10.24
C ASN A 346 21.84 -0.79 9.41
N ARG A 347 21.99 -1.89 8.65
CA ARG A 347 20.87 -2.44 7.87
C ARG A 347 19.86 -3.07 8.82
N LEU A 348 18.65 -2.53 8.81
CA LEU A 348 17.51 -2.94 9.63
C LEU A 348 16.39 -3.44 8.73
N TYR A 349 15.64 -4.42 9.22
CA TYR A 349 14.55 -5.05 8.49
C TYR A 349 13.35 -5.21 9.43
N TRP A 350 12.17 -4.79 8.97
CA TRP A 350 10.91 -4.90 9.69
C TRP A 350 9.91 -5.71 8.86
N CYS A 351 9.24 -6.65 9.51
CA CYS A 351 8.27 -7.59 8.94
C CYS A 351 6.89 -7.48 9.59
#